data_AF-A0A1F4LMW5-F1
#
_entry.id   AF-A0A1F4LMW5-F1
#
_cell.length_a   1.000
_cell.length_b   1.000
_cell.length_c   1.000
_cell.angle_alpha   90.00
_cell.angle_beta   90.00
_cell.angle_gamma   90.00
#
_symmetry.space_group_name_H-M   'P 1'
#
loop_
_entity.id
_entity.type
_entity.pdbx_description
1 polymer ?
#
loop_
_entity_poly.entity_id
_entity_poly.type
_entity_poly.pdbx_seq_one_letter_code
_entity_poly.pdbx_strand_id
1 'polypeptide(L)'
;MKLFSFPAASLEKAIHKRVLTLPSPHKEWFTERWQQKPYKKAFIENKAMPLVTLVAKGKTWDDSIFAEAMQEWDVTFYDAEAEVLRPLIQGDGLLQLMQKNLPAERAQALLDKLNTRRPAASAAATPSADAGPATD
;
A
#
# COMPACT_ATOMS: atom_id res chain seq x y z
N MET A 1 15.78 -2.64 -20.03
CA MET A 1 16.01 -3.34 -18.74
C MET A 1 14.92 -4.39 -18.54
N LYS A 2 15.25 -5.60 -18.07
CA LYS A 2 14.24 -6.66 -17.82
C LYS A 2 13.39 -6.22 -16.62
N LEU A 3 12.19 -5.68 -16.90
CA LEU A 3 11.18 -5.36 -15.90
C LEU A 3 11.00 -6.60 -15.02
N PHE A 4 11.02 -6.40 -13.71
CA PHE A 4 10.76 -7.49 -12.79
C PHE A 4 9.39 -8.10 -13.14
N SER A 5 9.36 -9.38 -13.52
CA SER A 5 8.13 -10.03 -13.94
C SER A 5 7.57 -10.81 -12.77
N PHE A 6 6.79 -10.13 -11.93
CA PHE A 6 5.96 -10.81 -10.96
C PHE A 6 4.69 -11.33 -11.65
N PRO A 7 4.25 -12.57 -11.38
CA PRO A 7 2.99 -13.06 -11.93
C PRO A 7 1.81 -12.20 -11.45
N ALA A 8 1.23 -11.41 -12.35
CA ALA A 8 0.11 -10.52 -12.06
C ALA A 8 -1.07 -11.28 -11.44
N ALA A 9 -1.36 -12.49 -11.92
CA ALA A 9 -2.41 -13.35 -11.37
C ALA A 9 -2.18 -13.71 -9.88
N SER A 10 -0.92 -13.89 -9.45
CA SER A 10 -0.59 -14.16 -8.05
C SER A 10 -0.79 -12.91 -7.19
N LEU A 11 -0.41 -11.73 -7.72
CA LEU A 11 -0.62 -10.45 -7.06
C LEU A 11 -2.10 -10.13 -6.90
N GLU A 12 -2.88 -10.32 -7.96
CA GLU A 12 -4.34 -10.16 -7.96
C GLU A 12 -5.00 -11.06 -6.92
N LYS A 13 -4.61 -12.35 -6.86
CA LYS A 13 -5.13 -13.30 -5.86
C LYS A 13 -4.77 -12.88 -4.44
N ALA A 14 -3.54 -12.42 -4.20
CA ALA A 14 -3.13 -11.97 -2.88
C ALA A 14 -3.89 -10.71 -2.44
N ILE A 15 -4.02 -9.72 -3.32
CA ILE A 15 -4.82 -8.51 -3.07
C ILE A 15 -6.27 -8.89 -2.77
N HIS A 16 -6.88 -9.76 -3.59
CA HIS A 16 -8.25 -10.19 -3.37
C HIS A 16 -8.43 -10.85 -1.99
N LYS A 17 -7.51 -11.73 -1.57
CA LYS A 17 -7.52 -12.33 -0.23
C LYS A 17 -7.42 -11.27 0.88
N ARG A 18 -6.59 -10.25 0.70
CA ARG A 18 -6.40 -9.16 1.67
C ARG A 18 -7.65 -8.30 1.83
N VAL A 19 -8.34 -8.01 0.74
CA VAL A 19 -9.62 -7.28 0.76
C VAL A 19 -10.65 -7.97 1.64
N LEU A 20 -10.69 -9.31 1.63
CA LEU A 20 -11.62 -10.07 2.46
C LEU A 20 -11.37 -9.92 3.97
N THR A 21 -10.13 -9.61 4.35
CA THR A 21 -9.68 -9.40 5.75
C THR A 21 -9.63 -7.94 6.19
N LEU A 22 -9.93 -6.99 5.30
CA LEU A 22 -9.98 -5.58 5.66
C LEU A 22 -11.13 -5.29 6.65
N PRO A 23 -10.94 -4.36 7.59
CA PRO A 23 -12.03 -3.84 8.40
C PRO A 23 -13.00 -2.98 7.56
N SER A 24 -14.26 -2.89 7.98
CA SER A 24 -15.16 -1.86 7.46
C SER A 24 -14.71 -0.48 7.97
N PRO A 25 -14.84 0.59 7.16
CA PRO A 25 -15.48 0.65 5.83
C PRO A 25 -14.55 0.33 4.65
N HIS A 26 -13.27 0.03 4.89
CA HIS A 26 -12.26 -0.15 3.82
C HIS A 26 -12.57 -1.33 2.90
N LYS A 27 -13.03 -2.44 3.48
CA LYS A 27 -13.45 -3.63 2.74
C LYS A 27 -14.52 -3.33 1.68
N GLU A 28 -15.57 -2.62 2.06
CA GLU A 28 -16.72 -2.34 1.20
C GLU A 28 -16.32 -1.41 0.05
N TRP A 29 -15.64 -0.31 0.40
CA TRP A 29 -15.13 0.66 -0.57
C TRP A 29 -14.21 0.02 -1.62
N PHE A 30 -13.29 -0.84 -1.17
CA PHE A 30 -12.34 -1.49 -2.06
C PHE A 30 -13.02 -2.59 -2.87
N THR A 31 -13.93 -3.38 -2.29
CA THR A 31 -14.63 -4.45 -3.00
C THR A 31 -15.46 -3.91 -4.17
N GLU A 32 -16.19 -2.82 -3.97
CA GLU A 32 -16.98 -2.16 -5.02
C GLU A 32 -16.11 -1.74 -6.21
N ARG A 33 -14.96 -1.15 -5.95
CA ARG A 33 -14.01 -0.70 -6.97
C ARG A 33 -13.24 -1.86 -7.59
N TRP A 34 -12.90 -2.88 -6.80
CA TRP A 34 -12.16 -4.06 -7.25
C TRP A 34 -12.94 -4.90 -8.27
N GLN A 35 -14.27 -4.87 -8.22
CA GLN A 35 -15.12 -5.50 -9.24
C GLN A 35 -15.07 -4.77 -10.59
N GLN A 36 -14.71 -3.49 -10.60
CA GLN A 36 -14.57 -2.71 -11.82
C GLN A 36 -13.26 -3.08 -12.53
N LYS A 37 -13.35 -3.78 -13.67
CA LYS A 37 -12.21 -4.13 -14.52
C LYS A 37 -11.20 -3.00 -14.75
N PRO A 38 -11.59 -1.75 -15.10
CA PRO A 38 -10.62 -0.68 -15.33
C PRO A 38 -9.88 -0.28 -14.05
N TYR A 39 -10.57 -0.21 -12.91
CA TYR A 39 -9.95 0.11 -11.63
C TYR A 39 -8.98 -0.98 -11.19
N LYS A 40 -9.41 -2.25 -11.22
CA LYS A 40 -8.57 -3.40 -10.86
C LYS A 40 -7.28 -3.43 -11.68
N LYS A 41 -7.38 -3.25 -13.01
CA LYS A 41 -6.23 -3.22 -13.91
C LYS A 41 -5.28 -2.07 -13.55
N ALA A 42 -5.80 -0.85 -13.43
CA ALA A 42 -5.00 0.33 -13.07
C ALA A 42 -4.35 0.19 -11.68
N PHE A 43 -5.05 -0.38 -10.71
CA PHE A 43 -4.51 -0.64 -9.37
C PHE A 43 -3.34 -1.62 -9.43
N ILE A 44 -3.49 -2.72 -10.17
CA ILE A 44 -2.40 -3.69 -10.33
C ILE A 44 -1.20 -3.06 -11.04
N GLU A 45 -1.41 -2.42 -12.19
CA GLU A 45 -0.32 -1.95 -13.05
C GLU A 45 0.40 -0.73 -12.47
N ASN A 46 -0.34 0.22 -11.90
CA ASN A 46 0.22 1.51 -11.47
C ASN A 46 0.53 1.58 -9.98
N LYS A 47 -0.09 0.72 -9.14
CA LYS A 47 0.07 0.77 -7.68
C LYS A 47 0.76 -0.47 -7.13
N ALA A 48 0.17 -1.66 -7.34
CA ALA A 48 0.68 -2.87 -6.72
C ALA A 48 1.96 -3.41 -7.38
N MET A 49 2.06 -3.41 -8.71
CA MET A 49 3.22 -3.93 -9.43
C MET A 49 4.50 -3.09 -9.21
N PRO A 50 4.45 -1.74 -9.20
CA PRO A 50 5.61 -0.93 -8.86
C PRO A 50 6.05 -1.15 -7.41
N LEU A 51 5.11 -1.26 -6.46
CA LEU A 51 5.43 -1.61 -5.07
C LEU A 51 6.18 -2.95 -4.98
N VAL A 52 5.66 -3.98 -5.64
CA VAL A 52 6.32 -5.29 -5.69
C VAL A 52 7.72 -5.16 -6.27
N THR A 53 7.89 -4.36 -7.33
CA THR A 53 9.20 -4.13 -7.96
C THR A 53 10.17 -3.42 -7.00
N LEU A 54 9.72 -2.37 -6.30
CA LEU A 54 10.49 -1.66 -5.28
C LEU A 54 10.91 -2.60 -4.15
N VAL A 55 10.02 -3.47 -3.70
CA VAL A 55 10.34 -4.48 -2.67
C VAL A 55 11.31 -5.56 -3.20
N ALA A 56 11.12 -6.01 -4.45
CA ALA A 56 11.93 -7.05 -5.08
C ALA A 56 13.37 -6.61 -5.36
N LYS A 57 13.50 -5.43 -5.96
CA LYS A 57 14.74 -4.88 -6.52
C LYS A 57 15.37 -3.82 -5.65
N GLY A 58 14.61 -3.21 -4.74
CA GLY A 58 15.13 -2.27 -3.75
C GLY A 58 16.09 -2.89 -2.75
N LYS A 59 16.45 -4.18 -2.83
CA LYS A 59 17.61 -4.74 -2.12
C LYS A 59 18.90 -4.75 -2.94
N THR A 60 18.79 -4.64 -4.27
CA THR A 60 19.91 -4.66 -5.23
C THR A 60 20.24 -3.29 -5.80
N TRP A 61 19.34 -2.31 -5.62
CA TRP A 61 19.54 -0.94 -6.09
C TRP A 61 20.34 -0.12 -5.09
N ASP A 62 21.12 0.82 -5.61
CA ASP A 62 21.71 1.90 -4.82
C ASP A 62 20.63 2.92 -4.44
N ASP A 63 20.94 3.77 -3.45
CA ASP A 63 19.97 4.73 -2.89
C ASP A 63 19.45 5.72 -3.93
N SER A 64 20.29 6.16 -4.88
CA SER A 64 19.88 7.05 -5.96
C SER A 64 18.84 6.42 -6.89
N ILE A 65 19.01 5.16 -7.26
CA ILE A 65 18.07 4.42 -8.14
C ILE A 65 16.76 4.17 -7.39
N PHE A 66 16.85 3.82 -6.11
CA PHE A 66 15.65 3.62 -5.29
C PHE A 66 14.87 4.93 -5.11
N ALA A 67 15.55 6.05 -4.86
CA ALA A 67 14.93 7.37 -4.75
C ALA A 67 14.26 7.78 -6.07
N GLU A 68 14.93 7.59 -7.21
CA GLU A 68 14.35 7.85 -8.53
C GLU A 68 13.10 7.00 -8.78
N ALA A 69 13.14 5.70 -8.51
CA ALA A 69 11.98 4.83 -8.66
C ALA A 69 10.83 5.19 -7.70
N MET A 70 11.13 5.70 -6.50
CA MET A 70 10.14 6.23 -5.56
C MET A 70 9.51 7.54 -6.03
N GLN A 71 10.26 8.37 -6.77
CA GLN A 71 9.76 9.58 -7.42
C GLN A 71 8.93 9.25 -8.67
N GLU A 72 9.36 8.29 -9.50
CA GLU A 72 8.58 7.81 -10.65
C GLU A 72 7.27 7.15 -10.21
N TRP A 73 7.26 6.50 -9.03
CA TRP A 73 6.06 5.99 -8.40
C TRP A 73 5.24 7.12 -7.73
N ASP A 74 4.87 8.11 -8.55
CA ASP A 74 4.08 9.28 -8.15
C ASP A 74 2.58 8.98 -8.21
N VAL A 75 2.12 8.10 -7.34
CA VAL A 75 0.70 7.74 -7.20
C VAL A 75 0.20 8.09 -5.82
N THR A 76 -1.09 8.41 -5.73
CA THR A 76 -1.78 8.65 -4.46
C THR A 76 -2.65 7.47 -4.07
N PHE A 77 -2.73 7.21 -2.76
CA PHE A 77 -3.49 6.10 -2.20
C PHE A 77 -4.72 6.61 -1.44
N TYR A 78 -5.83 5.91 -1.61
CA TYR A 78 -6.93 5.95 -0.66
C TYR A 78 -6.58 5.11 0.57
N ASP A 79 -7.21 5.40 1.71
CA ASP A 79 -6.94 4.71 2.98
C ASP A 79 -7.10 3.18 2.85
N ALA A 80 -8.19 2.74 2.19
CA ALA A 80 -8.44 1.33 1.91
C ALA A 80 -7.39 0.68 0.99
N GLU A 81 -6.80 1.44 0.07
CA GLU A 81 -5.73 0.93 -0.81
C GLU A 81 -4.42 0.75 -0.05
N ALA A 82 -4.07 1.73 0.78
CA ALA A 82 -2.90 1.67 1.64
C ALA A 82 -2.98 0.46 2.57
N GLU A 83 -4.13 0.22 3.22
CA GLU A 83 -4.34 -0.92 4.12
C GLU A 83 -4.20 -2.28 3.42
N VAL A 84 -4.53 -2.39 2.14
CA VAL A 84 -4.33 -3.62 1.34
C VAL A 84 -2.85 -3.84 1.01
N LEU A 85 -2.11 -2.77 0.73
CA LEU A 85 -0.71 -2.84 0.30
C LEU A 85 0.28 -2.89 1.47
N ARG A 86 -0.07 -2.31 2.62
CA ARG A 86 0.73 -2.28 3.84
C ARG A 86 1.30 -3.65 4.25
N PRO A 87 0.49 -4.73 4.35
CA PRO A 87 1.02 -6.04 4.71
C PRO A 87 2.00 -6.57 3.68
N LEU A 88 1.85 -6.23 2.39
CA LEU A 88 2.80 -6.63 1.36
C LEU A 88 4.19 -6.05 1.60
N ILE A 89 4.31 -4.90 2.26
CA ILE A 89 5.61 -4.30 2.65
C ILE A 89 6.12 -4.88 3.96
N GLN A 90 5.23 -5.24 4.89
CA GLN A 90 5.58 -5.77 6.22
C GLN A 90 5.91 -7.29 6.22
N GLY A 91 6.26 -7.84 5.06
CA GLY A 91 6.65 -9.25 4.98
C GLY A 91 5.50 -10.24 4.91
N ASP A 92 4.29 -9.81 4.51
CA ASP A 92 3.21 -10.77 4.25
C ASP A 92 3.66 -11.82 3.23
N GLY A 93 3.30 -13.09 3.49
CA GLY A 93 3.91 -14.29 2.92
C GLY A 93 4.08 -14.34 1.40
N LEU A 94 3.39 -13.49 0.64
CA LEU A 94 3.62 -13.29 -0.80
C LEU A 94 5.00 -12.70 -1.12
N LEU A 95 5.43 -11.66 -0.38
CA LEU A 95 6.67 -10.92 -0.64
C LEU A 95 7.76 -11.18 0.41
N GLN A 96 7.48 -12.00 1.42
CA GLN A 96 8.42 -12.33 2.51
C GLN A 96 9.79 -12.78 1.99
N LEU A 97 9.84 -13.68 1.00
CA LEU A 97 11.10 -14.15 0.40
C LEU A 97 11.85 -13.04 -0.33
N MET A 98 11.12 -12.07 -0.88
CA MET A 98 11.68 -10.98 -1.68
C MET A 98 12.29 -9.90 -0.78
N GLN A 99 11.68 -9.68 0.39
CA GLN A 99 12.10 -8.75 1.44
C GLN A 99 13.25 -9.22 2.32
N LYS A 100 13.66 -10.49 2.22
CA LYS A 100 14.68 -11.10 3.11
C LYS A 100 15.99 -10.30 3.26
N ASN A 101 16.28 -9.34 2.38
CA ASN A 101 17.41 -8.41 2.50
C ASN A 101 17.05 -6.95 2.16
N LEU A 102 15.76 -6.57 2.24
CA LEU A 102 15.36 -5.19 2.04
C LEU A 102 15.77 -4.37 3.27
N PRO A 103 16.51 -3.25 3.12
CA PRO A 103 16.84 -2.39 4.24
C PRO A 103 15.58 -1.89 4.95
N ALA A 104 15.60 -1.86 6.29
CA ALA A 104 14.46 -1.42 7.09
C ALA A 104 14.06 0.03 6.75
N GLU A 105 15.03 0.89 6.45
CA GLU A 105 14.80 2.28 6.02
C GLU A 105 13.99 2.35 4.71
N ARG A 106 14.24 1.45 3.76
CA ARG A 106 13.51 1.39 2.49
C ARG A 106 12.10 0.85 2.69
N ALA A 107 11.93 -0.17 3.53
CA ALA A 107 10.61 -0.65 3.92
C ALA A 107 9.79 0.46 4.60
N GLN A 108 10.43 1.23 5.50
CA GLN A 108 9.81 2.37 6.16
C GLN A 108 9.43 3.48 5.16
N ALA A 109 10.30 3.80 4.20
CA ALA A 109 10.01 4.79 3.16
C ALA A 109 8.81 4.38 2.28
N LEU A 110 8.67 3.08 1.97
CA LEU A 110 7.49 2.57 1.25
C LEU A 110 6.22 2.69 2.09
N LEU A 111 6.29 2.38 3.39
CA LEU A 111 5.18 2.56 4.31
C LEU A 111 4.79 4.04 4.45
N ASP A 112 5.77 4.94 4.52
CA ASP A 112 5.57 6.39 4.59
C ASP A 112 4.90 6.92 3.31
N LYS A 113 5.34 6.45 2.14
CA LYS A 113 4.69 6.77 0.85
C LYS A 113 3.22 6.32 0.80
N LEU A 114 2.89 5.15 1.35
CA LEU A 114 1.48 4.71 1.46
C LEU A 114 0.66 5.61 2.41
N ASN A 115 1.29 6.15 3.46
CA ASN A 115 0.65 7.06 4.41
C ASN A 115 0.63 8.52 3.94
N THR A 116 1.45 8.87 2.95
CA THR A 116 1.52 10.21 2.35
C THR A 116 0.22 10.46 1.59
N ARG A 117 -0.75 11.02 2.32
CA ARG A 117 -2.11 11.28 1.86
C ARG A 117 -2.11 12.22 0.66
N ARG A 118 -3.00 11.96 -0.31
CA ARG A 118 -3.71 13.08 -0.96
C ARG A 118 -4.36 13.86 0.19
N PRO A 119 -4.09 15.16 0.40
CA PRO A 119 -4.66 15.91 1.51
C PRO A 119 -6.16 15.69 1.50
N ALA A 120 -6.65 15.00 2.53
CA ALA A 120 -8.06 14.69 2.65
C ALA A 120 -8.77 16.02 2.87
N ALA A 121 -9.51 16.48 1.86
CA ALA A 121 -10.68 17.28 2.16
C ALA A 121 -11.53 16.45 3.14
N SER A 122 -11.64 16.98 4.37
CA SER A 122 -12.48 16.47 5.46
C SER A 122 -11.98 15.24 6.22
N ALA A 123 -10.99 15.44 7.09
CA ALA A 123 -11.03 14.82 8.42
C ALA A 123 -12.03 15.58 9.31
N ALA A 124 -13.32 15.51 8.98
CA ALA A 124 -14.41 15.88 9.86
C ALA A 124 -14.95 14.59 10.48
N ALA A 125 -14.26 14.11 11.52
CA ALA A 125 -14.77 13.11 12.45
C ALA A 125 -13.99 13.19 13.76
N THR A 126 -14.13 14.30 14.48
CA THR A 126 -14.11 14.27 15.95
C THR A 126 -15.38 13.57 16.42
N PRO A 127 -15.25 12.56 17.28
CA PRO A 127 -15.88 12.62 18.60
C PRO A 127 -14.88 12.08 19.65
N SER A 128 -14.82 12.53 20.88
CA SER A 128 -15.63 13.41 21.70
C SER A 128 -14.73 13.90 22.82
N ALA A 129 -15.05 15.07 23.34
CA ALA A 129 -14.46 15.62 24.56
C ALA A 129 -14.48 14.59 25.70
N ASP A 130 -13.32 14.39 26.30
CA ASP A 130 -13.19 13.81 27.63
C ASP A 130 -13.91 14.74 28.62
N ALA A 131 -15.12 14.33 28.96
CA ALA A 131 -15.89 14.89 30.06
C ALA A 131 -15.31 14.35 31.37
N GLY A 132 -14.38 15.10 31.97
CA GLY A 132 -14.02 14.95 33.39
C GLY A 132 -15.01 15.74 34.26
N PRO A 133 -15.63 15.13 35.28
CA PRO A 133 -16.78 15.69 35.99
C PRO A 133 -16.38 16.79 36.98
N ALA A 134 -17.35 17.66 37.25
CA ALA A 134 -17.33 18.64 38.33
C ALA A 134 -17.12 18.00 39.71
N THR A 135 -16.40 18.67 40.61
CA THR A 135 -16.76 18.65 42.04
C THR A 135 -16.33 19.96 42.70
N ASP A 136 -17.27 20.44 43.51
CA ASP A 136 -17.34 21.59 44.43
C ASP A 136 -16.03 22.07 45.08
#